data_AF-A0A7J2R7E0-F1
#
_entry.id   AF-A0A7J2R7E0-F1
#
_cell.length_a   1.000
_cell.length_b   1.000
_cell.length_c   1.000
_cell.angle_alpha   90.00
_cell.angle_beta   90.00
_cell.angle_gamma   90.00
#
_symmetry.space_group_name_H-M   'P 1'
#
loop_
_entity.id
_entity.type
_entity.pdbx_description
1 polymer ?
#
loop_
_entity_poly.entity_id
_entity_poly.type
_entity_poly.pdbx_seq_one_letter_code
_entity_poly.pdbx_strand_id
1 'polypeptide(L)'
;MKGLTRELTDLGYNQQEILDELEVLRTQKSVIYEKVTYPVWGAPGEEVPKEIPERVKVEIKTEEKAKVVVQPMVIEETVKNDKEKLVATLTHETTEAVTIEKNSAGGSLNDVLIEYLTQKKVVSSKSLFINDIKEKGFAQNEVEKEINRLKEKGIIKYSRSKPKGWILS
;
A
#
# COMPACT_ATOMS: atom_id res chain seq x y z
N MET A 1 -0.54 31.72 7.87
CA MET A 1 0.91 31.66 8.15
C MET A 1 1.25 32.11 9.56
N LYS A 2 0.91 33.34 9.99
CA LYS A 2 1.27 33.85 11.34
C LYS A 2 0.67 33.07 12.52
N GLY A 3 -0.47 32.41 12.33
CA GLY A 3 -1.08 31.53 13.35
C GLY A 3 -0.27 30.25 13.58
N LEU A 4 0.08 29.56 12.49
CA LEU A 4 0.85 28.31 12.53
C LEU A 4 2.24 28.51 13.16
N THR A 5 2.93 29.61 12.84
CA THR A 5 4.23 29.90 13.45
C THR A 5 4.11 30.12 14.96
N ARG A 6 3.02 30.75 15.42
CA ARG A 6 2.78 31.00 16.85
C ARG A 6 2.49 29.70 17.59
N GLU A 7 1.64 28.84 17.02
CA GLU A 7 1.34 27.52 17.60
C GLU A 7 2.58 26.64 17.70
N LEU A 8 3.46 26.66 16.69
CA LEU A 8 4.72 25.93 16.73
C LEU A 8 5.71 26.53 17.74
N THR A 9 5.77 27.84 17.88
CA THR A 9 6.58 28.49 18.92
C THR A 9 6.05 28.18 20.33
N ASP A 10 4.73 28.13 20.52
CA ASP A 10 4.09 27.76 21.79
C ASP A 10 4.38 26.27 22.15
N LEU A 11 4.62 25.43 21.14
CA LEU A 11 5.09 24.04 21.30
C LEU A 11 6.60 23.93 21.53
N GLY A 12 7.33 25.05 21.56
CA GLY A 12 8.76 25.11 21.86
C GLY A 12 9.69 25.03 20.64
N TYR A 13 9.17 25.11 19.41
CA TYR A 13 10.00 25.14 18.20
C TYR A 13 10.58 26.55 17.96
N ASN A 14 11.82 26.59 17.46
CA ASN A 14 12.50 27.85 17.18
C ASN A 14 11.88 28.56 15.97
N GLN A 15 11.50 29.82 16.16
CA GLN A 15 10.86 30.63 15.13
C GLN A 15 11.73 30.77 13.86
N GLN A 16 13.05 30.85 14.00
CA GLN A 16 13.95 30.99 12.86
C GLN A 16 13.97 29.73 11.99
N GLU A 17 14.03 28.56 12.63
CA GLU A 17 14.05 27.25 11.95
C GLU A 17 12.74 26.98 11.21
N ILE A 18 11.60 27.37 11.80
CA ILE A 18 10.28 27.27 11.14
C ILE A 18 10.24 28.11 9.86
N LEU A 19 10.83 29.31 9.88
CA LEU A 19 10.84 30.19 8.71
C LEU A 19 11.73 29.66 7.59
N ASP A 20 12.92 29.17 7.94
CA ASP A 20 13.87 28.59 6.99
C ASP A 20 13.25 27.35 6.28
N GLU A 21 12.62 26.45 7.03
CA GLU A 21 11.94 25.28 6.46
C GLU A 21 10.75 25.64 5.56
N LEU A 22 9.96 26.66 5.95
CA LEU A 22 8.88 27.17 5.11
C LEU A 22 9.40 27.78 3.80
N GLU A 23 10.59 28.36 3.81
CA GLU A 23 11.24 28.88 2.61
C GLU A 23 11.73 27.74 1.70
N VAL A 24 12.29 26.66 2.28
CA VAL A 24 12.63 25.43 1.54
C VAL A 24 11.38 24.82 0.90
N LEU A 25 10.28 24.69 1.64
CA LEU A 25 9.02 24.15 1.11
C LEU A 25 8.40 25.05 0.02
N ARG A 26 8.58 26.38 0.12
CA ARG A 26 8.13 27.30 -0.92
C ARG A 26 8.97 27.21 -2.19
N THR A 27 10.26 26.95 -2.06
CA THR A 27 11.18 26.79 -3.20
C THR A 27 11.06 25.42 -3.86
N GLN A 28 10.68 24.40 -3.10
CA GLN A 28 10.25 23.10 -3.64
C GLN A 28 8.90 23.24 -4.35
N LYS A 29 8.92 23.74 -5.58
CA LYS A 29 7.76 23.68 -6.47
C LYS A 29 7.41 22.21 -6.69
N SER A 30 6.12 21.91 -6.64
CA SER A 30 5.58 20.58 -6.97
C SER A 30 6.14 20.12 -8.31
N VAL A 31 6.80 18.96 -8.31
CA VAL A 31 7.18 18.29 -9.55
C VAL A 31 5.90 17.82 -10.20
N ILE A 32 5.42 18.57 -11.19
CA ILE A 32 4.27 18.17 -11.99
C ILE A 32 4.79 17.11 -12.95
N TYR A 33 4.48 15.85 -12.67
CA TYR A 33 4.71 14.78 -13.62
C TYR A 33 3.64 14.86 -14.70
N GLU A 34 4.06 15.13 -15.92
CA GLU A 34 3.20 14.95 -17.09
C GLU A 34 2.84 13.47 -17.20
N LYS A 35 1.55 13.17 -17.30
CA LYS A 35 1.08 11.79 -17.46
C LYS A 35 1.39 11.32 -18.88
N VAL A 36 2.59 10.77 -19.08
CA VAL A 36 2.94 10.14 -20.35
C VAL A 36 2.22 8.79 -20.45
N THR A 37 1.30 8.69 -21.40
CA THR A 37 0.55 7.46 -21.66
C THR A 37 1.34 6.63 -22.66
N TYR A 38 1.94 5.54 -22.20
CA TYR A 38 2.59 4.58 -23.08
C TYR A 38 1.64 3.43 -23.44
N PRO A 39 1.57 3.02 -24.71
CA PRO A 39 0.87 1.81 -25.09
C PRO A 39 1.56 0.58 -24.47
N VAL A 40 0.76 -0.38 -23.99
CA VAL A 40 1.19 -1.59 -23.25
C VAL A 40 2.24 -2.44 -23.99
N TRP A 41 2.36 -2.26 -25.30
CA TRP A 41 3.29 -2.98 -26.18
C TRP A 41 4.19 -2.08 -27.03
N GLY A 42 4.24 -0.77 -26.74
CA GLY A 42 5.20 0.12 -27.39
C GLY A 42 6.55 0.01 -26.69
N ALA A 43 7.56 -0.54 -27.36
CA ALA A 43 8.93 -0.22 -26.99
C ALA A 43 9.06 1.31 -27.10
N PRO A 44 9.56 2.03 -26.06
CA PRO A 44 9.92 3.42 -26.26
C PRO A 44 10.90 3.43 -27.41
N GLY A 45 10.50 4.09 -28.50
CA GLY A 45 11.29 4.24 -29.71
C GLY A 45 12.72 4.55 -29.32
N GLU A 46 13.60 3.68 -29.78
CA GLU A 46 15.03 3.72 -29.71
C GLU A 46 15.54 5.02 -30.34
N GLU A 47 15.45 6.11 -29.60
CA GLU A 47 16.27 7.29 -29.79
C GLU A 47 17.10 7.42 -28.53
N VAL A 48 18.21 6.69 -28.50
CA VAL A 48 19.38 7.08 -27.72
C VAL A 48 20.07 8.13 -28.59
N PRO A 49 19.99 9.45 -28.30
CA PRO A 49 20.96 10.37 -28.84
C PRO A 49 22.28 10.00 -28.15
N LYS A 50 23.13 9.28 -28.89
CA LYS A 50 24.57 9.42 -28.73
C LYS A 50 24.84 10.90 -28.99
N GLU A 51 25.06 11.67 -27.94
CA GLU A 51 25.96 12.83 -27.86
C GLU A 51 25.55 13.73 -26.70
N ILE A 52 26.41 13.81 -25.70
CA ILE A 52 26.48 14.95 -24.79
C ILE A 52 27.07 16.10 -25.62
N PRO A 53 26.46 17.30 -25.59
CA PRO A 53 27.27 18.48 -25.36
C PRO A 53 26.66 19.41 -24.30
N GLU A 54 27.47 19.66 -23.28
CA GLU A 54 27.89 20.99 -22.83
C GLU A 54 26.99 22.19 -23.21
N ARG A 55 26.40 22.80 -22.15
CA ARG A 55 26.04 24.22 -21.98
C ARG A 55 25.75 25.03 -23.27
N VAL A 56 24.58 25.69 -23.34
CA VAL A 56 24.38 27.15 -23.57
C VAL A 56 22.96 27.46 -24.09
N LYS A 57 22.23 28.23 -23.26
CA LYS A 57 21.32 29.36 -23.55
C LYS A 57 20.38 29.39 -24.78
N VAL A 58 19.09 29.58 -24.44
CA VAL A 58 18.23 30.76 -24.76
C VAL A 58 17.34 30.70 -26.03
N GLU A 59 16.13 31.25 -25.82
CA GLU A 59 15.06 31.70 -26.73
C GLU A 59 14.04 30.67 -27.25
N ILE A 60 12.82 30.75 -26.71
CA ILE A 60 11.62 30.50 -27.51
C ILE A 60 10.66 31.69 -27.32
N LYS A 61 10.58 32.48 -28.38
CA LYS A 61 9.62 33.57 -28.61
C LYS A 61 8.31 32.95 -29.13
N THR A 62 7.21 33.39 -28.52
CA THR A 62 5.86 33.67 -29.07
C THR A 62 5.13 32.64 -29.94
N GLU A 63 3.94 32.25 -29.48
CA GLU A 63 2.59 32.57 -30.05
C GLU A 63 1.57 31.61 -29.41
N GLU A 64 0.78 32.06 -28.43
CA GLU A 64 -0.59 32.59 -28.63
C GLU A 64 -1.48 31.70 -29.52
N LYS A 65 -2.33 30.87 -28.90
CA LYS A 65 -3.76 30.77 -29.25
C LYS A 65 -4.56 29.85 -28.31
N ALA A 66 -5.77 30.33 -28.05
CA ALA A 66 -6.97 29.62 -27.63
C ALA A 66 -7.09 29.17 -26.16
N LYS A 67 -7.60 30.10 -25.34
CA LYS A 67 -8.47 29.79 -24.20
C LYS A 67 -9.63 28.92 -24.67
N VAL A 68 -9.68 27.65 -24.27
CA VAL A 68 -10.92 26.87 -24.27
C VAL A 68 -11.39 26.78 -22.83
N VAL A 69 -12.34 27.66 -22.51
CA VAL A 69 -13.15 27.61 -21.30
C VAL A 69 -14.08 26.40 -21.43
N VAL A 70 -13.83 25.33 -20.68
CA VAL A 70 -14.80 24.23 -20.56
C VAL A 70 -15.45 24.34 -19.19
N GLN A 71 -16.74 24.63 -19.19
CA GLN A 71 -17.59 24.61 -17.98
C GLN A 71 -17.73 23.16 -17.48
N PRO A 72 -17.78 22.92 -16.16
CA PRO A 72 -18.05 21.59 -15.62
C PRO A 72 -19.49 21.18 -15.94
N MET A 73 -19.66 20.12 -16.73
CA MET A 73 -20.96 19.49 -16.98
C MET A 73 -21.33 18.64 -15.77
N VAL A 74 -22.35 19.07 -15.03
CA VAL A 74 -22.99 18.33 -13.95
C VAL A 74 -23.74 17.14 -14.55
N ILE A 75 -23.39 15.92 -14.13
CA ILE A 75 -24.18 14.71 -14.39
C ILE A 75 -24.90 14.39 -13.07
N GLU A 76 -26.13 14.86 -12.94
CA GLU A 76 -27.06 14.37 -11.92
C GLU A 76 -27.67 13.06 -12.43
N GLU A 77 -27.05 11.92 -12.08
CA GLU A 77 -27.73 10.62 -12.17
C GLU A 77 -28.35 10.28 -10.81
N THR A 78 -29.68 10.34 -10.79
CA THR A 78 -30.54 9.88 -9.72
C THR A 78 -30.56 8.34 -9.68
N VAL A 79 -29.68 7.75 -8.88
CA VAL A 79 -29.70 6.30 -8.61
C VAL A 79 -30.80 6.02 -7.58
N LYS A 80 -31.85 5.36 -8.04
CA LYS A 80 -33.00 4.89 -7.27
C LYS A 80 -32.57 3.86 -6.22
N ASN A 81 -33.19 3.97 -5.04
CA ASN A 81 -33.10 3.01 -3.94
C ASN A 81 -33.68 1.65 -4.35
N ASP A 82 -32.88 0.58 -4.30
CA ASP A 82 -33.34 -0.81 -4.23
C ASP A 82 -32.68 -1.49 -3.02
N LYS A 83 -33.30 -1.29 -1.83
CA LYS A 83 -32.82 -1.83 -0.55
C LYS A 83 -33.52 -3.11 -0.09
N GLU A 84 -34.37 -3.75 -0.89
CA GLU A 84 -35.26 -4.81 -0.40
C GLU A 84 -35.00 -6.22 -0.96
N LYS A 85 -33.88 -6.48 -1.63
CA LYS A 85 -33.59 -7.82 -2.21
C LYS A 85 -32.41 -8.60 -1.62
N LEU A 86 -31.79 -8.14 -0.53
CA LEU A 86 -30.59 -8.77 0.04
C LEU A 86 -30.81 -9.60 1.32
N VAL A 87 -32.06 -9.77 1.79
CA VAL A 87 -32.33 -10.43 3.10
C VAL A 87 -32.79 -11.89 2.95
N ALA A 88 -33.05 -12.39 1.73
CA ALA A 88 -33.63 -13.71 1.53
C ALA A 88 -32.62 -14.87 1.29
N THR A 89 -31.31 -14.63 1.34
CA THR A 89 -30.27 -15.67 1.18
C THR A 89 -29.44 -15.92 2.44
N LEU A 90 -29.84 -15.34 3.58
CA LEU A 90 -29.09 -15.42 4.84
C LEU A 90 -29.66 -16.45 5.85
N THR A 91 -30.55 -17.36 5.44
CA THR A 91 -31.22 -18.33 6.34
C THR A 91 -31.30 -19.75 5.75
N HIS A 92 -30.14 -20.33 5.44
CA HIS A 92 -29.90 -21.77 5.57
C HIS A 92 -28.54 -21.89 6.29
N GLU A 93 -28.52 -21.94 7.62
CA GLU A 93 -28.40 -23.20 8.36
C GLU A 93 -27.55 -24.24 7.62
N THR A 94 -26.31 -24.46 8.07
CA THR A 94 -25.94 -25.71 8.75
C THR A 94 -24.55 -25.53 9.37
N THR A 95 -24.55 -25.59 10.70
CA THR A 95 -23.47 -26.05 11.57
C THR A 95 -22.45 -26.98 10.91
N GLU A 96 -21.25 -26.49 10.66
CA GLU A 96 -20.05 -27.32 10.79
C GLU A 96 -19.25 -26.78 11.97
N ALA A 97 -19.56 -27.36 13.14
CA ALA A 97 -18.63 -27.43 14.25
C ALA A 97 -17.43 -28.25 13.79
N VAL A 98 -16.43 -27.58 13.18
CA VAL A 98 -15.10 -28.16 13.03
C VAL A 98 -14.45 -28.08 14.40
N THR A 99 -14.54 -29.22 15.09
CA THR A 99 -13.71 -29.68 16.19
C THR A 99 -12.45 -28.83 16.38
N ILE A 100 -12.42 -28.10 17.49
CA ILE A 100 -11.18 -27.66 18.12
C ILE A 100 -10.48 -28.94 18.58
N GLU A 101 -9.80 -29.62 17.66
CA GLU A 101 -8.77 -30.57 18.01
C GLU A 101 -7.68 -29.75 18.69
N LYS A 102 -7.77 -29.72 20.01
CA LYS A 102 -6.70 -29.34 20.91
C LYS A 102 -5.61 -30.39 20.76
N ASN A 103 -4.93 -30.38 19.60
CA ASN A 103 -3.69 -31.11 19.40
C ASN A 103 -2.66 -30.40 20.26
N SER A 104 -2.67 -30.80 21.52
CA SER A 104 -1.59 -30.66 22.49
C SER A 104 -0.40 -31.47 22.00
N ALA A 105 0.12 -31.12 20.82
CA ALA A 105 1.45 -31.49 20.42
C ALA A 105 2.34 -30.39 20.98
N GLY A 106 3.12 -30.72 22.02
CA GLY A 106 4.22 -29.89 22.52
C GLY A 106 5.35 -29.79 21.50
N GLY A 107 5.02 -29.45 20.25
CA GLY A 107 5.97 -29.06 19.22
C GLY A 107 6.45 -27.65 19.49
N SER A 108 7.66 -27.35 19.05
CA SER A 108 8.18 -25.99 19.14
C SER A 108 7.31 -25.06 18.30
N LEU A 109 7.21 -23.78 18.65
CA LEU A 109 6.41 -22.79 17.90
C LEU A 109 6.73 -22.79 16.38
N ASN A 110 7.97 -23.12 16.02
CA ASN A 110 8.40 -23.37 14.65
C ASN A 110 7.64 -24.47 13.93
N ASP A 111 7.47 -25.62 14.58
CA ASP A 111 6.83 -26.79 13.99
C ASP A 111 5.35 -26.48 13.72
N VAL A 112 4.71 -25.78 14.66
CA VAL A 112 3.32 -25.33 14.52
C VAL A 112 3.15 -24.35 13.35
N LEU A 113 4.09 -23.43 13.14
CA LEU A 113 4.06 -22.48 12.02
C LEU A 113 4.23 -23.19 10.68
N ILE A 114 5.15 -24.16 10.61
CA ILE A 114 5.42 -24.93 9.40
C ILE A 114 4.22 -25.84 9.08
N GLU A 115 3.67 -26.53 10.07
CA GLU A 115 2.48 -27.37 9.91
C GLU A 115 1.29 -26.55 9.41
N TYR A 116 1.06 -25.37 10.00
CA TYR A 116 0.00 -24.47 9.56
C TYR A 116 0.16 -24.02 8.10
N LEU A 117 1.38 -23.65 7.68
CA LEU A 117 1.65 -23.29 6.29
C LEU A 117 1.51 -24.48 5.34
N THR A 118 1.82 -25.69 5.81
CA THR A 118 1.64 -26.93 5.05
C THR A 118 0.16 -27.22 4.81
N GLN A 119 -0.69 -26.98 5.82
CA GLN A 119 -2.15 -27.16 5.72
C GLN A 119 -2.81 -26.11 4.82
N LYS A 120 -2.52 -24.81 5.01
CA LYS A 120 -3.17 -23.72 4.26
C LYS A 120 -2.55 -23.42 2.90
N LYS A 121 -1.32 -23.88 2.63
CA LYS A 121 -0.50 -23.65 1.42
C LYS A 121 -0.11 -22.18 1.17
N VAL A 122 -1.03 -21.23 1.35
CA VAL A 122 -0.82 -19.79 1.14
C VAL A 122 -1.59 -19.00 2.19
N VAL A 123 -0.92 -18.05 2.83
CA VAL A 123 -1.55 -17.16 3.83
C VAL A 123 -1.47 -15.71 3.34
N SER A 124 -2.62 -15.07 3.11
CA SER A 124 -2.68 -13.77 2.41
C SER A 124 -1.99 -12.62 3.15
N SER A 125 -2.12 -12.56 4.47
CA SER A 125 -1.58 -11.49 5.33
C SER A 125 -0.84 -12.04 6.54
N LYS A 126 0.21 -11.32 6.97
CA LYS A 126 0.96 -11.63 8.20
C LYS A 126 0.04 -11.56 9.42
N SER A 127 -0.90 -10.62 9.45
CA SER A 127 -1.84 -10.45 10.57
C SER A 127 -2.77 -11.66 10.72
N LEU A 128 -3.27 -12.20 9.60
CA LEU A 128 -4.08 -13.43 9.62
C LEU A 128 -3.26 -14.62 10.10
N PHE A 129 -2.01 -14.72 9.64
CA PHE A 129 -1.10 -15.75 10.11
C PHE A 129 -0.90 -15.69 11.64
N ILE A 130 -0.68 -14.49 12.18
CA ILE A 130 -0.50 -14.29 13.61
C ILE A 130 -1.77 -14.60 14.40
N ASN A 131 -2.95 -14.16 13.92
CA ASN A 131 -4.21 -14.37 14.60
C ASN A 131 -4.56 -15.86 14.72
N ASP A 132 -4.40 -16.62 13.63
CA ASP A 132 -4.71 -18.05 13.63
C ASP A 132 -3.78 -18.85 14.56
N ILE A 133 -2.53 -18.42 14.73
CA ILE A 133 -1.58 -19.04 15.65
C ILE A 133 -1.83 -18.58 17.09
N LYS A 134 -2.31 -17.34 17.28
CA LYS A 134 -2.77 -16.86 18.59
C LYS A 134 -3.96 -17.66 19.10
N GLU A 135 -4.88 -18.07 18.23
CA GLU A 135 -5.98 -18.99 18.58
C GLU A 135 -5.47 -20.36 19.08
N LYS A 136 -4.28 -20.78 18.66
CA LYS A 136 -3.61 -22.00 19.17
C LYS A 136 -2.96 -21.81 20.55
N GLY A 137 -3.00 -20.60 21.13
CA GLY A 137 -2.54 -20.31 22.49
C GLY A 137 -1.17 -19.66 22.61
N PHE A 138 -0.56 -19.22 21.49
CA PHE A 138 0.74 -18.56 21.51
C PHE A 138 0.64 -17.04 21.64
N ALA A 139 1.64 -16.42 22.29
CA ALA A 139 1.72 -14.97 22.41
C ALA A 139 2.06 -14.32 21.06
N GLN A 140 1.31 -13.29 20.67
CA GLN A 140 1.48 -12.58 19.40
C GLN A 140 2.92 -12.10 19.16
N ASN A 141 3.57 -11.56 20.18
CA ASN A 141 4.94 -11.04 20.08
C ASN A 141 5.96 -12.15 19.78
N GLU A 142 5.76 -13.36 20.30
CA GLU A 142 6.64 -14.50 20.07
C GLU A 142 6.45 -15.06 18.67
N VAL A 143 5.19 -15.17 18.23
CA VAL A 143 4.82 -15.59 16.87
C VAL A 143 5.44 -14.65 15.84
N GLU A 144 5.35 -13.34 16.04
CA GLU A 144 5.92 -12.37 15.12
C GLU A 144 7.44 -12.46 15.03
N LYS A 145 8.13 -12.61 16.18
CA LYS A 145 9.58 -12.81 16.23
C LYS A 145 10.00 -14.07 15.47
N GLU A 146 9.29 -15.18 15.67
CA GLU A 146 9.65 -16.43 15.02
C GLU A 146 9.34 -16.42 13.52
N ILE A 147 8.24 -15.80 13.08
CA ILE A 147 7.95 -15.57 11.66
C ILE A 147 9.10 -14.78 11.01
N ASN A 148 9.58 -13.73 11.66
CA ASN A 148 10.71 -12.97 11.15
C ASN A 148 11.98 -13.83 11.09
N ARG A 149 12.24 -14.66 12.10
CA ARG A 149 13.38 -15.59 12.13
C ARG A 149 13.30 -16.65 11.02
N LEU A 150 12.12 -17.22 10.77
CA LEU A 150 11.88 -18.19 9.69
C LEU A 150 12.03 -17.55 8.31
N LYS A 151 11.65 -16.28 8.17
CA LYS A 151 11.85 -15.50 6.95
C LYS A 151 13.34 -15.24 6.71
N GLU A 152 14.09 -14.88 7.75
CA GLU A 152 15.55 -14.68 7.67
C GLU A 152 16.29 -15.97 7.31
N LYS A 153 15.86 -17.11 7.87
CA LYS A 153 16.36 -18.45 7.51
C LYS A 153 15.97 -18.89 6.09
N GLY A 154 15.05 -18.18 5.44
CA GLY A 154 14.56 -18.54 4.11
C GLY A 154 13.65 -19.77 4.09
N ILE A 155 13.08 -20.19 5.22
CA ILE A 155 12.13 -21.32 5.29
C ILE A 155 10.76 -20.88 4.78
N ILE A 156 10.39 -19.62 5.05
CA ILE A 156 9.14 -19.03 4.59
C ILE A 156 9.43 -17.79 3.75
N LYS A 157 8.64 -17.59 2.71
CA LYS A 157 8.77 -16.45 1.79
C LYS A 157 7.42 -15.78 1.58
N TYR A 158 7.46 -14.47 1.43
CA TYR A 158 6.29 -13.73 0.97
C TYR A 158 6.30 -13.66 -0.58
N SER A 159 5.37 -14.37 -1.21
CA SER A 159 5.10 -14.27 -2.64
C SER A 159 4.27 -13.03 -2.93
N ARG A 160 4.78 -12.19 -3.85
CA ARG A 160 4.03 -11.06 -4.42
C ARG A 160 3.24 -11.46 -5.67
N SER A 161 3.55 -12.62 -6.25
CA SER A 161 2.86 -13.18 -7.41
C SER A 161 1.55 -13.84 -6.99
N LYS A 162 0.58 -13.96 -7.90
CA LYS A 162 -0.68 -14.64 -7.61
C LYS A 162 -0.43 -16.16 -7.46
N PRO A 163 -0.88 -16.81 -6.37
CA PRO A 163 -1.59 -16.26 -5.21
C PRO A 163 -0.66 -15.50 -4.26
N LYS A 164 -1.03 -14.26 -3.92
CA LYS A 164 -0.24 -13.37 -3.07
C LYS A 164 -0.34 -13.84 -1.62
N GLY A 165 0.79 -14.06 -0.96
CA GLY A 165 0.81 -14.50 0.42
C GLY A 165 2.12 -15.11 0.89
N TRP A 166 2.13 -15.54 2.14
CA TRP A 166 3.19 -16.31 2.77
C TRP A 166 3.10 -17.77 2.34
N ILE A 167 4.22 -18.30 1.90
CA ILE A 167 4.39 -19.68 1.44
C ILE A 167 5.63 -20.28 2.09
N LEU A 168 5.67 -21.61 2.15
CA LEU A 168 6.93 -22.32 2.37
C LEU A 168 7.86 -22.03 1.18
N SER A 169 9.11 -21.71 1.44
CA SER A 169 10.10 -21.43 0.39
C SER A 169 10.58 -22.69 -0.30
#